data_AF-A0A9J6EJQ4-F1
#
_entry.id   AF-A0A9J6EJQ4-F1
#
_cell.length_a   1.000
_cell.length_b   1.000
_cell.length_c   1.000
_cell.angle_alpha   90.00
_cell.angle_beta   90.00
_cell.angle_gamma   90.00
#
_symmetry.space_group_name_H-M   'P 1'
#
loop_
_entity.id
_entity.type
_entity.pdbx_description
1 polymer ?
#
loop_
_entity_poly.entity_id
_entity_poly.type
_entity_poly.pdbx_seq_one_letter_code
_entity_poly.pdbx_strand_id
1 'polypeptide(L)'
;MFGIIRQSSGCNSHPSPDQFLITVNCLSFYNMARSVDGANCTPDIINALLSVEDKTSIITPNIVDELLSQGRLEEAEESLARLEAPCASHSSLVIERSDSQLIYNVAGYIARKCVLKLDCRACEYILLVRQTEAKAHQLPSDYTEQRDWGGLFYPSQDLYAFIEALENIFSECFSVSELHTNSICDILALVKSNFLCSNGVGCDSHKEDVSMRIVSFYVLTRLHFLVKGINSARSAKRQRANNLPANVTQPWSAAIPGDSIATQRTLVSASVREHQDAVPTCISDTQHHRRDAAGNLELKALAESIKSLANRLKAVEDEVCRPPAQWPPRTSRGGDGRPHCYYCHRLGHIARQCHRQYEDQQRQRRDEQSGNSERHFDLGNGNGQA
;
A
#
# COMPACT_ATOMS: atom_id res chain seq x y z
N MET A 1 -28.82 5.75 26.50
CA MET A 1 -27.81 4.83 25.92
C MET A 1 -26.57 5.56 25.41
N PHE A 2 -26.69 6.47 24.43
CA PHE A 2 -25.56 7.31 23.96
C PHE A 2 -24.79 8.02 25.09
N GLY A 3 -25.45 8.41 26.18
CA GLY A 3 -24.80 9.05 27.34
C GLY A 3 -23.82 8.15 28.10
N ILE A 4 -24.15 6.88 28.35
CA ILE A 4 -23.31 5.93 29.11
C ILE A 4 -22.04 5.60 28.32
N ILE A 5 -22.19 5.44 27.02
CA ILE A 5 -21.09 5.17 26.08
C ILE A 5 -20.16 6.38 25.94
N ARG A 6 -20.73 7.58 25.81
CA ARG A 6 -19.95 8.82 25.80
C ARG A 6 -19.18 9.02 27.11
N GLN A 7 -19.73 8.53 28.23
CA GLN A 7 -19.05 8.53 29.52
C GLN A 7 -17.96 7.46 29.61
N SER A 8 -18.15 6.25 29.06
CA SER A 8 -17.13 5.19 29.08
C SER A 8 -15.89 5.51 28.24
N SER A 9 -16.03 6.36 27.21
CA SER A 9 -14.89 6.85 26.40
C SER A 9 -14.38 8.23 26.82
N GLY A 10 -14.68 8.65 28.05
CA GLY A 10 -14.14 9.87 28.66
C GLY A 10 -14.78 11.16 28.12
N CYS A 11 -16.06 11.39 28.43
CA CYS A 11 -16.82 12.62 28.20
C CYS A 11 -16.58 13.35 26.87
N ASN A 12 -16.18 12.62 25.82
CA ASN A 12 -15.75 13.24 24.59
C ASN A 12 -16.99 13.60 23.77
N SER A 13 -17.23 14.89 23.62
CA SER A 13 -18.42 15.35 22.90
C SER A 13 -18.34 15.08 21.40
N HIS A 14 -17.14 14.77 20.90
CA HIS A 14 -16.81 14.47 19.51
C HIS A 14 -15.92 13.22 19.44
N PRO A 15 -16.48 12.00 19.50
CA PRO A 15 -15.68 10.79 19.35
C PRO A 15 -14.99 10.77 17.99
N SER A 16 -13.74 10.30 17.94
CA SER A 16 -13.10 10.02 16.65
C SER A 16 -13.85 8.89 15.92
N PRO A 17 -13.72 8.76 14.58
CA PRO A 17 -14.34 7.67 13.83
C PRO A 17 -14.03 6.28 14.41
N ASP A 18 -12.81 6.05 14.87
CA ASP A 18 -12.40 4.79 15.51
C ASP A 18 -13.12 4.57 16.85
N GLN A 19 -13.25 5.61 17.67
CA GLN A 19 -13.98 5.54 18.95
C GLN A 19 -15.47 5.27 18.74
N PHE A 20 -16.05 5.83 17.67
CA PHE A 20 -17.43 5.58 17.28
C PHE A 20 -17.64 4.14 16.82
N LEU A 21 -16.72 3.58 16.02
CA LEU A 21 -16.77 2.18 15.58
C LEU A 21 -16.66 1.19 16.74
N ILE A 22 -15.69 1.39 17.65
CA ILE A 22 -15.53 0.55 18.85
C ILE A 22 -16.80 0.61 19.70
N THR A 23 -17.36 1.81 19.87
CA THR A 23 -18.63 2.03 20.56
C THR A 23 -19.75 1.21 19.96
N VAL A 24 -19.99 1.32 18.64
CA VAL A 24 -21.09 0.64 17.95
C VAL A 24 -20.91 -0.88 18.02
N ASN A 25 -19.68 -1.37 17.87
CA ASN A 25 -19.39 -2.79 18.01
C ASN A 25 -19.63 -3.29 19.43
N CYS A 26 -19.21 -2.56 20.47
CA CYS A 26 -19.54 -2.94 21.85
C CYS A 26 -21.06 -2.98 22.07
N LEU A 27 -21.82 -2.10 21.44
CA LEU A 27 -23.28 -2.13 21.58
C LEU A 27 -23.94 -3.33 20.93
N SER A 28 -23.47 -3.73 19.74
CA SER A 28 -23.97 -4.90 19.05
C SER A 28 -23.57 -6.18 19.78
N PHE A 29 -22.32 -6.31 20.22
CA PHE A 29 -21.84 -7.52 20.91
C PHE A 29 -22.48 -7.76 22.28
N TYR A 30 -22.71 -6.71 23.06
CA TYR A 30 -23.27 -6.87 24.41
C TYR A 30 -24.80 -6.84 24.46
N ASN A 31 -25.51 -6.81 23.32
CA ASN A 31 -26.97 -6.67 23.26
C ASN A 31 -27.51 -5.53 24.14
N MET A 32 -26.69 -4.50 24.37
CA MET A 32 -27.04 -3.39 25.25
C MET A 32 -28.04 -2.43 24.60
N ALA A 33 -28.21 -2.53 23.27
CA ALA A 33 -29.09 -1.69 22.51
C ALA A 33 -30.54 -2.19 22.59
N ARG A 34 -31.11 -2.03 23.78
CA ARG A 34 -32.54 -2.22 24.02
C ARG A 34 -33.24 -0.87 23.92
N SER A 35 -34.41 -0.86 23.28
CA SER A 35 -35.29 0.31 23.35
C SER A 35 -35.73 0.52 24.81
N VAL A 36 -35.78 1.78 25.24
CA VAL A 36 -36.27 2.15 26.58
C VAL A 36 -37.64 2.79 26.39
N ASP A 37 -38.61 2.45 27.24
CA ASP A 37 -39.97 3.02 27.16
C ASP A 37 -39.92 4.55 27.24
N GLY A 38 -40.51 5.21 26.23
CA GLY A 38 -40.51 6.68 26.11
C GLY A 38 -39.30 7.27 25.39
N ALA A 39 -38.40 6.47 24.81
CA ALA A 39 -37.37 6.99 23.92
C ALA A 39 -37.95 7.53 22.60
N ASN A 40 -37.30 8.54 22.02
CA ASN A 40 -37.68 9.16 20.75
C ASN A 40 -37.42 8.27 19.50
N CYS A 41 -36.94 7.04 19.69
CA CYS A 41 -36.70 6.09 18.61
C CYS A 41 -37.63 4.89 18.79
N THR A 42 -38.37 4.53 17.75
CA THR A 42 -39.22 3.33 17.80
C THR A 42 -38.35 2.08 17.88
N PRO A 43 -38.80 1.01 18.56
CA PRO A 43 -38.07 -0.26 18.65
C PRO A 43 -37.69 -0.82 17.29
N ASP A 44 -38.52 -0.58 16.26
CA ASP A 44 -38.29 -1.04 14.89
C ASP A 44 -37.08 -0.39 14.22
N ILE A 45 -36.77 0.88 14.53
CA ILE A 45 -35.58 1.56 13.98
C ILE A 45 -34.31 1.02 14.64
N ILE A 46 -34.35 0.76 15.95
CA ILE A 46 -33.23 0.16 16.69
C ILE A 46 -33.01 -1.27 16.20
N ASN A 47 -34.09 -2.04 16.02
CA ASN A 47 -34.01 -3.37 15.43
C ASN A 47 -33.54 -3.33 13.98
N ALA A 48 -33.93 -2.36 13.15
CA ALA A 48 -33.41 -2.24 11.78
C ALA A 48 -31.92 -1.84 11.72
N LEU A 49 -31.40 -1.15 12.73
CA LEU A 49 -29.98 -0.77 12.83
C LEU A 49 -29.09 -1.89 13.39
N LEU A 50 -29.66 -2.79 14.20
CA LEU A 50 -28.94 -3.88 14.87
C LEU A 50 -29.18 -5.25 14.24
N SER A 51 -30.37 -5.44 13.67
CA SER A 51 -30.68 -6.56 12.82
C SER A 51 -30.03 -6.25 11.48
N VAL A 52 -28.82 -6.75 11.34
CA VAL A 52 -28.23 -7.01 10.03
C VAL A 52 -29.12 -8.10 9.42
N GLU A 53 -30.28 -7.72 8.88
CA GLU A 53 -30.99 -8.54 7.91
C GLU A 53 -30.15 -8.53 6.63
N ASP A 54 -29.00 -9.17 6.69
CA ASP A 54 -28.32 -9.69 5.52
C ASP A 54 -29.32 -10.65 4.88
N LYS A 55 -29.97 -10.19 3.81
CA LYS A 55 -30.72 -11.04 2.87
C LYS A 55 -29.77 -11.92 2.04
N THR A 56 -28.67 -12.33 2.63
CA THR A 56 -27.87 -13.46 2.18
C THR A 56 -28.06 -14.53 3.24
N SER A 57 -28.70 -15.62 2.84
CA SER A 57 -28.85 -16.86 3.60
C SER A 57 -27.49 -17.44 3.96
N ILE A 58 -26.84 -16.83 4.94
CA ILE A 58 -25.52 -17.22 5.42
C ILE A 58 -25.73 -17.94 6.73
N ILE A 59 -25.29 -19.19 6.70
CA ILE A 59 -25.25 -20.16 7.79
C ILE A 59 -24.86 -19.43 9.08
N THR A 60 -25.78 -19.36 10.04
CA THR A 60 -25.51 -18.74 11.34
C THR A 60 -24.36 -19.44 12.04
N PRO A 61 -23.46 -18.73 12.77
CA PRO A 61 -22.34 -19.30 13.53
C PRO A 61 -22.73 -20.50 14.41
N ASN A 62 -23.98 -20.51 14.89
CA ASN A 62 -24.57 -21.61 15.66
C ASN A 62 -24.54 -22.97 14.95
N ILE A 63 -24.62 -23.00 13.61
CA ILE A 63 -24.62 -24.24 12.83
C ILE A 63 -23.20 -24.84 12.77
N VAL A 64 -22.16 -24.00 12.65
CA VAL A 64 -20.77 -24.47 12.66
C VAL A 64 -20.40 -25.00 14.03
N ASP A 65 -20.76 -24.28 15.11
CA ASP A 65 -20.54 -24.75 16.48
C ASP A 65 -21.32 -26.04 16.79
N GLU A 66 -22.53 -26.18 16.27
CA GLU A 66 -23.32 -27.40 16.43
C GLU A 66 -22.70 -28.59 15.68
N LEU A 67 -22.24 -28.39 14.43
CA LEU A 67 -21.53 -29.42 13.65
C LEU A 67 -20.20 -29.83 14.30
N LEU A 68 -19.46 -28.87 14.86
CA LEU A 68 -18.23 -29.14 15.62
C LEU A 68 -18.52 -29.91 16.91
N SER A 69 -19.57 -29.54 17.64
CA SER A 69 -19.98 -30.24 18.88
C SER A 69 -20.46 -31.67 18.62
N GLN A 70 -21.00 -31.93 17.42
CA GLN A 70 -21.42 -33.26 16.96
C GLN A 70 -20.27 -34.07 16.31
N GLY A 71 -19.06 -33.50 16.19
CA GLY A 71 -17.89 -34.16 15.60
C GLY A 71 -17.94 -34.33 14.08
N ARG A 72 -18.84 -33.61 13.38
CA ARG A 72 -19.00 -33.67 11.91
C ARG A 72 -18.07 -32.68 11.22
N LEU A 73 -16.76 -32.94 11.33
CA LEU A 73 -15.69 -32.03 10.90
C LEU A 73 -15.72 -31.72 9.40
N GLU A 74 -15.97 -32.71 8.53
CA GLU A 74 -16.02 -32.51 7.07
C GLU A 74 -17.15 -31.56 6.64
N GLU A 75 -18.31 -31.65 7.30
CA GLU A 75 -19.46 -30.78 7.00
C GLU A 75 -19.31 -29.39 7.60
N ALA A 76 -18.64 -29.30 8.75
CA ALA A 76 -18.23 -28.01 9.32
C ALA A 76 -17.22 -27.31 8.42
N GLU A 77 -16.25 -28.04 7.87
CA GLU A 77 -15.26 -27.54 6.91
C GLU A 77 -15.90 -27.13 5.59
N GLU A 78 -16.82 -27.92 5.02
CA GLU A 78 -17.56 -27.53 3.81
C GLU A 78 -18.45 -26.29 4.06
N SER A 79 -19.01 -26.18 5.26
CA SER A 79 -19.81 -25.01 5.66
C SER A 79 -18.95 -23.77 5.88
N LEU A 80 -17.73 -23.92 6.41
CA LEU A 80 -16.72 -22.85 6.50
C LEU A 80 -16.19 -22.46 5.13
N ALA A 81 -15.93 -23.40 4.22
CA ALA A 81 -15.53 -23.11 2.84
C ALA A 81 -16.63 -22.34 2.08
N ARG A 82 -17.91 -22.59 2.39
CA ARG A 82 -19.05 -21.78 1.92
C ARG A 82 -19.13 -20.39 2.55
N LEU A 83 -18.59 -20.20 3.75
CA LEU A 83 -18.44 -18.89 4.43
C LEU A 83 -17.20 -18.11 3.94
N GLU A 84 -16.14 -18.83 3.55
CA GLU A 84 -14.93 -18.31 2.91
C GLU A 84 -15.14 -17.98 1.43
N ALA A 85 -16.23 -18.46 0.81
CA ALA A 85 -16.72 -17.86 -0.43
C ALA A 85 -16.99 -16.37 -0.14
N PRO A 86 -16.36 -15.43 -0.87
CA PRO A 86 -16.20 -14.03 -0.46
C PRO A 86 -17.52 -13.43 0.00
N CYS A 87 -17.71 -13.43 1.32
CA CYS A 87 -18.94 -13.02 1.95
C CYS A 87 -19.06 -11.52 1.77
N ALA A 88 -20.00 -11.11 0.92
CA ALA A 88 -20.32 -9.74 0.57
C ALA A 88 -21.00 -8.97 1.72
N SER A 89 -20.53 -9.11 2.97
CA SER A 89 -20.99 -8.29 4.10
C SER A 89 -20.36 -6.89 4.06
N HIS A 90 -20.90 -6.08 3.16
CA HIS A 90 -21.25 -4.65 3.24
C HIS A 90 -20.39 -3.60 3.96
N SER A 91 -19.14 -3.86 4.38
CA SER A 91 -18.15 -2.81 4.66
C SER A 91 -17.10 -2.81 3.56
N SER A 92 -17.24 -1.93 2.58
CA SER A 92 -16.08 -1.20 2.02
C SER A 92 -14.78 -2.00 1.82
N LEU A 93 -14.82 -3.19 1.22
CA LEU A 93 -13.68 -3.65 0.42
C LEU A 93 -13.63 -2.72 -0.78
N VAL A 94 -13.19 -1.49 -0.54
CA VAL A 94 -12.57 -0.67 -1.57
C VAL A 94 -11.37 -1.51 -1.96
N ILE A 95 -11.58 -2.45 -2.88
CA ILE A 95 -10.50 -3.08 -3.61
C ILE A 95 -9.79 -1.88 -4.20
N GLU A 96 -8.64 -1.52 -3.63
CA GLU A 96 -7.88 -0.39 -4.08
C GLU A 96 -7.51 -0.69 -5.53
N ARG A 97 -8.23 -0.06 -6.45
CA ARG A 97 -7.96 -0.19 -7.87
C ARG A 97 -6.93 0.84 -8.23
N SER A 98 -5.87 0.37 -8.87
CA SER A 98 -4.87 1.25 -9.45
C SER A 98 -5.50 2.12 -10.53
N ASP A 99 -5.08 3.39 -10.54
CA ASP A 99 -5.50 4.37 -11.54
C ASP A 99 -5.04 3.92 -12.95
N SER A 100 -5.96 3.87 -13.90
CA SER A 100 -5.69 3.42 -15.27
C SER A 100 -4.63 4.26 -15.99
N GLN A 101 -4.54 5.57 -15.69
CA GLN A 101 -3.52 6.45 -16.25
C GLN A 101 -2.13 6.10 -15.71
N LEU A 102 -2.04 5.70 -14.44
CA LEU A 102 -0.79 5.23 -13.84
C LEU A 102 -0.39 3.86 -14.38
N ILE A 103 -1.35 2.93 -14.54
CA ILE A 103 -1.12 1.62 -15.18
C ILE A 103 -0.56 1.81 -16.59
N TYR A 104 -1.17 2.71 -17.38
CA TYR A 104 -0.70 3.03 -18.73
C TYR A 104 0.72 3.60 -18.74
N ASN A 105 1.03 4.51 -17.81
CA ASN A 105 2.38 5.05 -17.67
C ASN A 105 3.42 3.96 -17.32
N VAL A 106 3.07 3.07 -16.39
CA VAL A 106 3.90 1.93 -16.00
C VAL A 106 4.07 0.95 -17.16
N ALA A 107 3.04 0.69 -17.96
CA ALA A 107 3.14 -0.12 -19.16
C ALA A 107 4.16 0.45 -20.17
N GLY A 108 4.22 1.78 -20.32
CA GLY A 108 5.27 2.43 -21.15
C GLY A 108 6.68 2.21 -20.59
N TYR A 109 6.84 2.26 -19.28
CA TYR A 109 8.11 1.93 -18.61
C TYR A 109 8.52 0.47 -18.82
N ILE A 110 7.58 -0.46 -18.73
CA ILE A 110 7.81 -1.89 -19.00
C ILE A 110 8.20 -2.12 -20.45
N ALA A 111 7.51 -1.49 -21.41
CA ALA A 111 7.85 -1.58 -22.82
C ALA A 111 9.30 -1.17 -23.06
N ARG A 112 9.73 -0.07 -22.43
CA ARG A 112 11.12 0.39 -22.50
C ARG A 112 12.13 -0.62 -21.95
N LYS A 113 11.76 -1.36 -20.91
CA LYS A 113 12.65 -2.30 -20.21
C LYS A 113 12.69 -3.69 -20.84
N CYS A 114 11.56 -4.16 -21.38
CA CYS A 114 11.40 -5.51 -21.88
C CYS A 114 11.34 -5.55 -23.41
N VAL A 115 10.46 -4.74 -24.02
CA VAL A 115 10.15 -4.81 -25.47
C VAL A 115 11.33 -4.30 -26.31
N LEU A 116 11.91 -3.16 -25.94
CA LEU A 116 13.00 -2.56 -26.73
C LEU A 116 14.33 -3.33 -26.70
N LYS A 117 14.45 -4.36 -25.84
CA LYS A 117 15.62 -5.22 -25.79
C LYS A 117 15.55 -6.41 -26.76
N LEU A 118 14.38 -6.69 -27.34
CA LEU A 118 14.14 -7.90 -28.13
C LEU A 118 14.60 -7.78 -29.59
N ASP A 119 15.10 -6.61 -30.04
CA ASP A 119 15.52 -6.35 -31.42
C ASP A 119 14.51 -6.79 -32.51
N CYS A 120 13.22 -6.88 -32.14
CA CYS A 120 12.15 -7.38 -32.99
C CYS A 120 11.16 -6.26 -33.33
N ARG A 121 11.19 -5.79 -34.59
CA ARG A 121 10.29 -4.73 -35.08
C ARG A 121 8.82 -5.13 -35.08
N ALA A 122 8.51 -6.41 -35.27
CA ALA A 122 7.12 -6.88 -35.23
C ALA A 122 6.53 -6.73 -33.81
N CYS A 123 7.29 -7.12 -32.78
CA CYS A 123 6.89 -6.88 -31.38
C CYS A 123 6.79 -5.39 -31.07
N GLU A 124 7.74 -4.58 -31.54
CA GLU A 124 7.69 -3.13 -31.34
C GLU A 124 6.39 -2.53 -31.90
N TYR A 125 6.01 -2.89 -33.12
CA TYR A 125 4.79 -2.40 -33.77
C TYR A 125 3.50 -2.90 -33.10
N ILE A 126 3.48 -4.15 -32.64
CA ILE A 126 2.30 -4.71 -31.94
C ILE A 126 2.12 -4.08 -30.56
N LEU A 127 3.22 -3.79 -29.86
CA LEU A 127 3.18 -3.42 -28.43
C LEU A 127 3.28 -1.92 -28.17
N LEU A 128 3.67 -1.12 -29.17
CA LEU A 128 3.83 0.32 -29.06
C LEU A 128 3.08 1.03 -30.18
N VAL A 129 2.52 2.19 -29.83
CA VAL A 129 1.83 3.09 -30.76
C VAL A 129 2.45 4.49 -30.67
N ARG A 130 2.09 5.35 -31.62
CA ARG A 130 2.41 6.78 -31.52
C ARG A 130 1.45 7.47 -30.55
N GLN A 131 1.88 8.61 -30.00
CA GLN A 131 1.03 9.46 -29.14
C GLN A 131 -0.30 9.82 -29.81
N THR A 132 -0.30 10.13 -31.11
CA THR A 132 -1.53 10.45 -31.86
C THR A 132 -2.47 9.27 -31.96
N GLU A 133 -1.94 8.06 -32.12
CA GLU A 133 -2.72 6.83 -32.19
C GLU A 133 -3.30 6.46 -30.83
N ALA A 134 -2.52 6.65 -29.75
CA ALA A 134 -3.00 6.44 -28.38
C ALA A 134 -4.24 7.30 -28.06
N LYS A 135 -4.24 8.57 -28.49
CA LYS A 135 -5.40 9.45 -28.39
C LYS A 135 -6.57 9.01 -29.27
N ALA A 136 -6.30 8.64 -30.52
CA ALA A 136 -7.34 8.19 -31.44
C ALA A 136 -8.06 6.94 -30.92
N HIS A 137 -7.32 6.03 -30.27
CA HIS A 137 -7.86 4.82 -29.65
C HIS A 137 -8.42 5.05 -28.24
N GLN A 138 -8.42 6.29 -27.73
CA GLN A 138 -8.93 6.64 -26.40
C GLN A 138 -8.25 5.88 -25.26
N LEU A 139 -6.95 5.62 -25.40
CA LEU A 139 -6.14 5.02 -24.34
C LEU A 139 -5.97 6.01 -23.18
N PRO A 140 -5.82 5.55 -21.92
CA PRO A 140 -5.66 6.40 -20.74
C PRO A 140 -4.27 7.06 -20.67
N SER A 141 -3.94 7.85 -21.69
CA SER A 141 -2.62 8.38 -21.99
C SER A 141 -2.41 9.82 -21.49
N ASP A 142 -3.45 10.47 -20.95
CA ASP A 142 -3.42 11.88 -20.52
C ASP A 142 -2.26 12.18 -19.56
N TYR A 143 -2.07 11.34 -18.54
CA TYR A 143 -0.98 11.50 -17.58
C TYR A 143 0.40 11.34 -18.23
N THR A 144 0.56 10.35 -19.10
CA THR A 144 1.81 10.12 -19.83
C THR A 144 2.13 11.29 -20.74
N GLU A 145 1.14 11.82 -21.46
CA GLU A 145 1.31 13.00 -22.32
C GLU A 145 1.75 14.22 -21.52
N GLN A 146 1.10 14.52 -20.39
CA GLN A 146 1.47 15.65 -19.54
C GLN A 146 2.91 15.54 -19.01
N ARG A 147 3.42 14.31 -18.89
CA ARG A 147 4.78 14.02 -18.41
C ARG A 147 5.78 13.81 -19.54
N ASP A 148 5.34 13.80 -20.79
CA ASP A 148 6.20 13.47 -21.92
C ASP A 148 6.97 14.69 -22.43
N TRP A 149 8.28 14.52 -22.54
CA TRP A 149 9.20 15.50 -23.11
C TRP A 149 9.85 14.95 -24.40
N GLY A 150 9.11 14.09 -25.13
CA GLY A 150 9.54 13.45 -26.37
C GLY A 150 10.36 12.17 -26.17
N GLY A 151 10.20 11.50 -25.03
CA GLY A 151 11.01 10.32 -24.67
C GLY A 151 10.24 9.21 -23.96
N LEU A 152 8.94 9.40 -23.71
CA LEU A 152 8.08 8.36 -23.16
C LEU A 152 7.53 7.49 -24.29
N PHE A 153 7.22 6.24 -23.93
CA PHE A 153 6.64 5.26 -24.84
C PHE A 153 5.15 5.14 -24.55
N TYR A 154 4.36 4.99 -25.62
CA TYR A 154 2.92 4.82 -25.56
C TYR A 154 2.59 3.36 -25.88
N PRO A 155 2.17 2.57 -24.87
CA PRO A 155 1.70 1.21 -25.07
C PRO A 155 0.54 1.14 -26.06
N SER A 156 0.53 0.10 -26.89
CA SER A 156 -0.65 -0.30 -27.65
C SER A 156 -1.78 -0.76 -26.72
N GLN A 157 -2.99 -0.93 -27.27
CA GLN A 157 -4.12 -1.50 -26.54
C GLN A 157 -3.79 -2.88 -25.97
N ASP A 158 -3.12 -3.73 -26.75
CA ASP A 158 -2.78 -5.11 -26.35
C ASP A 158 -1.82 -5.12 -25.15
N LEU A 159 -0.78 -4.29 -25.19
CA LEU A 159 0.16 -4.18 -24.07
C LEU A 159 -0.52 -3.57 -22.84
N TYR A 160 -1.32 -2.52 -23.01
CA TYR A 160 -2.05 -1.91 -21.90
C TYR A 160 -2.99 -2.91 -21.22
N ALA A 161 -3.83 -3.60 -21.99
CA ALA A 161 -4.78 -4.59 -21.48
C ALA A 161 -4.06 -5.74 -20.75
N PHE A 162 -2.90 -6.17 -21.27
CA PHE A 162 -2.08 -7.19 -20.62
C PHE A 162 -1.56 -6.74 -19.24
N ILE A 163 -1.04 -5.50 -19.13
CA ILE A 163 -0.55 -4.96 -17.87
C ILE A 163 -1.70 -4.66 -16.90
N GLU A 164 -2.84 -4.18 -17.38
CA GLU A 164 -4.05 -3.95 -16.59
C GLU A 164 -4.55 -5.27 -15.98
N ALA A 165 -4.59 -6.35 -16.76
CA ALA A 165 -4.97 -7.66 -16.26
C ALA A 165 -3.98 -8.19 -15.20
N LEU A 166 -2.67 -7.97 -15.37
CA LEU A 166 -1.67 -8.29 -14.35
C LEU A 166 -1.86 -7.47 -13.07
N GLU A 167 -2.19 -6.18 -13.20
CA GLU A 167 -2.44 -5.33 -12.04
C GLU A 167 -3.71 -5.72 -11.29
N ASN A 168 -4.76 -6.13 -12.01
CA ASN A 168 -5.98 -6.61 -11.40
C ASN A 168 -5.73 -7.86 -10.56
N ILE A 169 -5.01 -8.85 -11.10
CA ILE A 169 -4.61 -10.06 -10.34
C ILE A 169 -3.76 -9.68 -9.14
N PHE A 170 -2.77 -8.80 -9.32
CA PHE A 170 -1.91 -8.37 -8.22
C PHE A 170 -2.70 -7.67 -7.12
N SER A 171 -3.57 -6.73 -7.49
CA SER A 171 -4.39 -5.96 -6.55
C SER A 171 -5.38 -6.85 -5.83
N GLU A 172 -6.01 -7.81 -6.51
CA GLU A 172 -6.92 -8.77 -5.89
C GLU A 172 -6.21 -9.64 -4.85
N CYS A 173 -5.03 -10.19 -5.18
CA CYS A 173 -4.25 -10.99 -4.24
C CYS A 173 -3.85 -10.22 -2.98
N PHE A 174 -3.44 -8.96 -3.11
CA PHE A 174 -2.91 -8.17 -1.98
C PHE A 174 -3.94 -7.26 -1.30
N SER A 175 -5.15 -7.12 -1.82
CA SER A 175 -6.23 -6.37 -1.14
C SER A 175 -6.83 -7.16 0.01
N VAL A 176 -6.80 -8.49 -0.07
CA VAL A 176 -7.49 -9.39 0.87
C VAL A 176 -6.52 -10.07 1.84
N SER A 177 -5.27 -10.33 1.42
CA SER A 177 -4.33 -11.14 2.19
C SER A 177 -3.15 -10.33 2.75
N GLU A 178 -2.73 -10.65 3.97
CA GLU A 178 -1.41 -10.22 4.46
C GLU A 178 -0.31 -10.82 3.57
N LEU A 179 0.73 -10.03 3.30
CA LEU A 179 1.79 -10.41 2.38
C LEU A 179 2.62 -11.55 2.98
N HIS A 180 2.38 -12.78 2.53
CA HIS A 180 3.14 -13.97 2.92
C HIS A 180 4.01 -14.50 1.77
N THR A 181 5.00 -15.31 2.11
CA THR A 181 5.89 -15.96 1.11
C THR A 181 5.10 -16.81 0.12
N ASN A 182 3.99 -17.43 0.57
CA ASN A 182 3.11 -18.25 -0.26
C ASN A 182 2.30 -17.40 -1.25
N SER A 183 1.93 -16.16 -0.89
CA SER A 183 1.18 -15.24 -1.76
C SER A 183 1.92 -14.96 -3.08
N ILE A 184 3.25 -14.99 -3.08
CA ILE A 184 4.06 -14.85 -4.32
C ILE A 184 3.85 -16.06 -5.23
N CYS A 185 3.85 -17.28 -4.67
CA CYS A 185 3.61 -18.50 -5.43
C CYS A 185 2.19 -18.51 -6.01
N ASP A 186 1.21 -18.03 -5.25
CA ASP A 186 -0.19 -17.97 -5.69
C ASP A 186 -0.35 -17.00 -6.88
N ILE A 187 0.28 -15.83 -6.82
CA ILE A 187 0.30 -14.88 -7.94
C ILE A 187 0.96 -15.50 -9.16
N LEU A 188 2.10 -16.17 -8.99
CA LEU A 188 2.77 -16.81 -10.12
C LEU A 188 1.92 -17.94 -10.72
N ALA A 189 1.18 -18.69 -9.91
CA ALA A 189 0.25 -19.71 -10.38
C ALA A 189 -0.93 -19.10 -11.15
N LEU A 190 -1.54 -18.04 -10.63
CA LEU A 190 -2.63 -17.30 -11.27
C LEU A 190 -2.20 -16.65 -12.58
N VAL A 191 -1.02 -16.02 -12.59
CA VAL A 191 -0.49 -15.39 -13.81
C VAL A 191 -0.14 -16.47 -14.85
N LYS A 192 0.41 -17.61 -14.41
CA LYS A 192 0.72 -18.73 -15.30
C LYS A 192 -0.55 -19.30 -15.96
N SER A 193 -1.64 -19.49 -15.20
CA SER A 193 -2.90 -20.02 -15.73
C SER A 193 -3.61 -19.03 -16.67
N ASN A 194 -3.53 -17.72 -16.39
CA ASN A 194 -4.24 -16.70 -17.16
C ASN A 194 -3.54 -16.26 -18.46
N PHE A 195 -2.21 -16.22 -18.50
CA PHE A 195 -1.51 -15.55 -19.62
C PHE A 195 -0.68 -16.47 -20.50
N LEU A 196 -0.07 -17.53 -19.96
CA LEU A 196 0.80 -18.38 -20.76
C LEU A 196 0.01 -19.27 -21.74
N CYS A 197 -1.28 -19.54 -21.47
CA CYS A 197 -2.07 -20.47 -22.28
C CYS A 197 -2.91 -19.79 -23.38
N SER A 198 -3.28 -18.51 -23.26
CA SER A 198 -4.25 -17.88 -24.19
C SER A 198 -3.95 -16.42 -24.51
N ASN A 199 -3.49 -15.62 -23.53
CA ASN A 199 -3.48 -14.16 -23.62
C ASN A 199 -2.09 -13.53 -23.68
N GLY A 200 -1.09 -14.24 -24.23
CA GLY A 200 0.25 -13.67 -24.41
C GLY A 200 0.27 -12.48 -25.38
N VAL A 201 1.29 -11.63 -25.24
CA VAL A 201 1.55 -10.46 -26.08
C VAL A 201 2.87 -10.59 -26.84
N GLY A 202 2.92 -10.06 -28.07
CA GLY A 202 4.08 -10.13 -28.97
C GLY A 202 3.74 -10.77 -30.31
N CYS A 203 4.70 -10.81 -31.24
CA CYS A 203 4.52 -11.53 -32.50
C CYS A 203 4.59 -13.04 -32.29
N ASP A 204 4.11 -13.83 -33.26
CA ASP A 204 4.00 -15.30 -33.14
C ASP A 204 5.30 -15.99 -32.71
N SER A 205 6.45 -15.49 -33.17
CA SER A 205 7.77 -16.05 -32.83
C SER A 205 8.27 -15.70 -31.42
N HIS A 206 7.74 -14.65 -30.78
CA HIS A 206 8.25 -14.16 -29.49
C HIS A 206 7.15 -14.02 -28.43
N LYS A 207 5.89 -14.38 -28.74
CA LYS A 207 4.73 -14.16 -27.88
C LYS A 207 4.94 -14.70 -26.47
N GLU A 208 5.46 -15.91 -26.34
CA GLU A 208 5.72 -16.55 -25.04
C GLU A 208 6.86 -15.84 -24.28
N ASP A 209 8.01 -15.66 -24.93
CA ASP A 209 9.20 -15.04 -24.34
C ASP A 209 8.95 -13.60 -23.86
N VAL A 210 8.29 -12.79 -24.70
CA VAL A 210 7.95 -11.39 -24.37
C VAL A 210 7.00 -11.37 -23.17
N SER A 211 5.95 -12.19 -23.20
CA SER A 211 4.96 -12.26 -22.12
C SER A 211 5.60 -12.65 -20.80
N MET A 212 6.43 -13.69 -20.79
CA MET A 212 7.13 -14.16 -19.60
C MET A 212 8.07 -13.09 -19.03
N ARG A 213 8.79 -12.38 -19.91
CA ARG A 213 9.68 -11.29 -19.51
C ARG A 213 8.91 -10.11 -18.92
N ILE A 214 7.78 -9.74 -19.53
CA ILE A 214 6.89 -8.68 -19.01
C ILE A 214 6.33 -9.08 -17.65
N VAL A 215 5.75 -10.26 -17.52
CA VAL A 215 5.19 -10.80 -16.27
C VAL A 215 6.23 -10.74 -15.16
N SER A 216 7.41 -11.31 -15.41
CA SER A 216 8.47 -11.40 -14.42
C SER A 216 8.94 -10.02 -13.97
N PHE A 217 9.16 -9.12 -14.91
CA PHE A 217 9.57 -7.75 -14.62
C PHE A 217 8.49 -6.97 -13.87
N TYR A 218 7.23 -7.15 -14.26
CA TYR A 218 6.08 -6.47 -13.65
C TYR A 218 5.90 -6.88 -12.20
N VAL A 219 5.74 -8.18 -11.93
CA VAL A 219 5.50 -8.72 -10.59
C VAL A 219 6.63 -8.31 -9.65
N LEU A 220 7.88 -8.42 -10.10
CA LEU A 220 9.06 -8.01 -9.32
C LEU A 220 9.04 -6.51 -9.00
N THR A 221 8.76 -5.67 -10.00
CA THR A 221 8.71 -4.22 -9.84
C THR A 221 7.57 -3.82 -8.89
N ARG A 222 6.39 -4.42 -9.05
CA ARG A 222 5.22 -4.12 -8.23
C ARG A 222 5.41 -4.54 -6.78
N LEU A 223 5.96 -5.74 -6.54
CA LEU A 223 6.31 -6.23 -5.22
C LEU A 223 7.35 -5.34 -4.53
N HIS A 224 8.36 -4.87 -5.27
CA HIS A 224 9.33 -3.91 -4.74
C HIS A 224 8.64 -2.62 -4.26
N PHE A 225 7.75 -2.05 -5.06
CA PHE A 225 7.03 -0.84 -4.67
C PHE A 225 6.08 -1.07 -3.50
N LEU A 226 5.41 -2.22 -3.43
CA LEU A 226 4.56 -2.61 -2.32
C LEU A 226 5.35 -2.68 -1.00
N VAL A 227 6.44 -3.43 -0.98
CA VAL A 227 7.32 -3.56 0.21
C VAL A 227 7.92 -2.21 0.61
N LYS A 228 8.33 -1.40 -0.37
CA LYS A 228 8.81 -0.03 -0.13
C LYS A 228 7.74 0.85 0.52
N GLY A 229 6.49 0.75 0.06
CA GLY A 229 5.35 1.45 0.64
C GLY A 229 5.11 1.06 2.10
N ILE A 230 5.04 -0.24 2.38
CA ILE A 230 4.88 -0.78 3.74
C ILE A 230 6.00 -0.28 4.67
N ASN A 231 7.25 -0.34 4.21
CA ASN A 231 8.40 0.10 4.99
C ASN A 231 8.38 1.61 5.26
N SER A 232 7.96 2.41 4.28
CA SER A 232 7.81 3.86 4.43
C SER A 232 6.71 4.23 5.43
N ALA A 233 5.59 3.50 5.44
CA ALA A 233 4.52 3.71 6.41
C ALA A 233 4.99 3.38 7.84
N ARG A 234 5.72 2.27 8.00
CA ARG A 234 6.30 1.87 9.30
C ARG A 234 7.33 2.86 9.81
N SER A 235 8.21 3.38 8.95
CA SER A 235 9.20 4.39 9.35
C SER A 235 8.54 5.71 9.78
N ALA A 236 7.51 6.16 9.04
CA ALA A 236 6.73 7.34 9.41
C ALA A 236 6.02 7.17 10.77
N LYS A 237 5.47 5.98 11.06
CA LYS A 237 4.86 5.68 12.37
C LYS A 237 5.88 5.76 13.51
N ARG A 238 7.10 5.24 13.32
CA ARG A 238 8.19 5.32 14.32
C ARG A 238 8.64 6.76 14.56
N GLN A 239 8.77 7.57 13.50
CA GLN A 239 9.10 8.98 13.65
C GLN A 239 8.02 9.75 14.44
N ARG A 240 6.74 9.46 14.19
CA ARG A 240 5.63 10.04 14.97
C ARG A 240 5.66 9.60 16.43
N ALA A 241 5.96 8.33 16.71
CA ALA A 241 6.09 7.83 18.08
C ALA A 241 7.25 8.50 18.84
N ASN A 242 8.39 8.73 18.17
CA ASN A 242 9.54 9.39 18.78
C ASN A 242 9.33 10.90 19.02
N ASN A 243 8.43 11.54 18.26
CA ASN A 243 8.12 12.96 18.40
C ASN A 243 7.01 13.26 19.44
N LEU A 244 6.42 12.23 20.05
CA LEU A 244 5.49 12.43 21.15
C LEU A 244 6.29 12.79 22.42
N PRO A 245 6.06 13.96 23.03
CA PRO A 245 6.81 14.38 24.21
C PRO A 245 6.57 13.36 25.34
N ALA A 246 7.65 12.89 25.96
CA ALA A 246 7.67 11.90 27.04
C ALA A 246 6.95 12.35 28.35
N ASN A 247 6.14 13.40 28.29
CA ASN A 247 5.61 14.12 29.45
C ASN A 247 4.09 13.96 29.64
N VAL A 248 3.43 13.04 28.91
CA VAL A 248 1.99 12.73 29.08
C VAL A 248 1.76 11.40 29.83
N THR A 249 2.74 11.00 30.65
CA THR A 249 2.57 10.01 31.71
C THR A 249 2.84 10.66 33.05
N GLN A 250 2.09 11.72 33.39
CA GLN A 250 1.93 12.06 34.79
C GLN A 250 0.95 11.06 35.43
N PRO A 251 1.35 10.35 36.51
CA PRO A 251 0.42 9.56 37.29
C PRO A 251 -0.61 10.50 37.93
N TRP A 252 -1.90 10.24 37.73
CA TRP A 252 -3.01 10.87 38.46
C TRP A 252 -3.07 10.42 39.93
N SER A 253 -1.93 10.41 40.62
CA SER A 253 -1.80 9.93 42.00
C SER A 253 -1.35 11.04 42.94
N ALA A 254 -2.06 12.17 42.99
CA ALA A 254 -2.00 13.07 44.14
C ALA A 254 -3.19 14.05 44.16
N ALA A 255 -3.71 14.26 45.37
CA ALA A 255 -4.73 15.21 45.80
C ALA A 255 -6.21 14.80 45.62
N ILE A 256 -6.64 13.80 46.40
CA ILE A 256 -7.90 13.95 47.16
C ILE A 256 -7.51 14.64 48.47
N PRO A 257 -7.96 15.88 48.75
CA PRO A 257 -7.89 16.45 50.08
C PRO A 257 -8.84 15.66 50.98
N GLY A 258 -8.31 15.02 52.01
CA GLY A 258 -9.11 14.34 53.01
C GLY A 258 -9.84 15.35 53.87
N ASP A 259 -11.17 15.26 53.90
CA ASP A 259 -11.97 15.74 55.01
C ASP A 259 -12.72 14.58 55.66
N SER A 260 -12.56 14.56 56.97
CA SER A 260 -13.04 13.60 57.95
C SER A 260 -14.56 13.59 58.06
N ILE A 261 -15.20 12.43 57.83
CA ILE A 261 -16.41 12.05 58.57
C ILE A 261 -16.31 10.58 58.97
N ALA A 262 -16.30 10.38 60.29
CA ALA A 262 -16.40 9.12 60.96
C ALA A 262 -17.83 8.54 60.91
N THR A 263 -17.92 7.25 61.24
CA THR A 263 -19.07 6.56 61.86
C THR A 263 -20.08 5.90 60.93
N GLN A 264 -19.96 4.58 60.75
CA GLN A 264 -20.88 3.50 61.21
C GLN A 264 -20.50 2.19 60.45
N ARG A 265 -19.93 1.15 61.10
CA ARG A 265 -20.62 0.01 61.76
C ARG A 265 -21.69 -0.60 60.80
N THR A 266 -21.69 -1.87 60.36
CA THR A 266 -21.54 -3.14 61.10
C THR A 266 -21.74 -4.33 60.13
N LEU A 267 -21.00 -5.45 60.32
CA LEU A 267 -21.26 -6.88 59.92
C LEU A 267 -21.54 -7.17 58.42
N VAL A 268 -20.82 -8.08 57.75
CA VAL A 268 -20.88 -9.54 57.94
C VAL A 268 -19.51 -10.21 57.75
N SER A 269 -19.19 -11.08 58.70
CA SER A 269 -18.07 -12.01 58.72
C SER A 269 -18.41 -13.27 57.91
N ALA A 270 -17.53 -13.71 57.00
CA ALA A 270 -17.40 -15.12 56.63
C ALA A 270 -16.02 -15.41 56.00
N SER A 271 -15.10 -15.83 56.86
CA SER A 271 -14.07 -16.86 56.70
C SER A 271 -13.72 -17.36 55.28
N VAL A 272 -12.52 -17.03 54.77
CA VAL A 272 -11.64 -17.96 54.03
C VAL A 272 -10.17 -17.65 54.38
N ARG A 273 -9.44 -18.72 54.70
CA ARG A 273 -8.03 -18.77 55.11
C ARG A 273 -7.05 -18.44 53.98
N GLU A 274 -5.93 -17.88 54.41
CA GLU A 274 -4.56 -17.91 53.85
C GLU A 274 -4.31 -18.73 52.58
N HIS A 275 -3.88 -18.03 51.52
CA HIS A 275 -2.63 -18.37 50.83
C HIS A 275 -1.98 -17.07 50.31
N GLN A 276 -0.87 -16.69 50.94
CA GLN A 276 0.15 -15.85 50.34
C GLN A 276 0.89 -16.71 49.31
N ASP A 277 0.94 -16.29 48.05
CA ASP A 277 2.19 -16.14 47.30
C ASP A 277 1.94 -15.65 45.86
N ALA A 278 2.91 -14.88 45.36
CA ALA A 278 3.12 -14.41 43.98
C ALA A 278 2.23 -13.27 43.46
N VAL A 279 2.76 -12.05 43.62
CA VAL A 279 2.46 -10.86 42.80
C VAL A 279 2.90 -11.11 41.35
N PRO A 280 2.05 -10.95 40.33
CA PRO A 280 2.49 -10.93 38.94
C PRO A 280 3.08 -9.55 38.63
N THR A 281 4.40 -9.49 38.48
CA THR A 281 5.08 -8.37 37.83
C THR A 281 4.59 -8.24 36.39
N CYS A 282 4.30 -7.01 35.99
CA CYS A 282 3.81 -6.63 34.68
C CYS A 282 4.75 -7.13 33.56
N ILE A 283 4.27 -8.09 32.76
CA ILE A 283 4.89 -8.51 31.49
C ILE A 283 4.10 -7.81 30.38
N SER A 284 4.43 -6.55 30.08
CA SER A 284 3.81 -5.83 28.95
C SER A 284 4.81 -5.28 27.93
N ASP A 285 6.10 -5.15 28.27
CA ASP A 285 7.08 -4.55 27.34
C ASP A 285 7.86 -5.59 26.50
N THR A 286 7.98 -6.83 26.95
CA THR A 286 8.76 -7.87 26.24
C THR A 286 7.99 -8.50 25.07
N GLN A 287 6.65 -8.49 25.09
CA GLN A 287 5.85 -9.05 24.01
C GLN A 287 5.82 -8.15 22.76
N HIS A 288 5.89 -6.82 22.94
CA HIS A 288 5.85 -5.90 21.80
C HIS A 288 7.14 -5.97 20.96
N HIS A 289 8.30 -6.10 21.61
CA HIS A 289 9.58 -6.28 20.91
C HIS A 289 9.71 -7.64 20.18
N ARG A 290 9.06 -8.70 20.66
CA ARG A 290 9.09 -10.02 19.98
C ARG A 290 8.27 -10.04 18.69
N ARG A 291 7.14 -9.34 18.62
CA ARG A 291 6.34 -9.22 17.39
C ARG A 291 7.06 -8.44 16.30
N ASP A 292 7.77 -7.37 16.66
CA ASP A 292 8.57 -6.59 15.70
C ASP A 292 9.79 -7.36 15.16
N ALA A 293 10.36 -8.27 15.95
CA ALA A 293 11.47 -9.12 15.51
C ALA A 293 11.03 -10.19 14.50
N ALA A 294 9.87 -10.82 14.72
CA ALA A 294 9.32 -11.85 13.82
C ALA A 294 8.96 -11.28 12.45
N GLY A 295 8.23 -10.16 12.40
CA GLY A 295 7.88 -9.51 11.13
C GLY A 295 9.07 -8.97 10.34
N ASN A 296 10.18 -8.65 11.02
CA ASN A 296 11.43 -8.23 10.37
C ASN A 296 12.22 -9.42 9.80
N LEU A 297 12.02 -10.63 10.34
CA LEU A 297 12.63 -11.86 9.82
C LEU A 297 11.94 -12.31 8.53
N GLU A 298 10.61 -12.26 8.48
CA GLU A 298 9.83 -12.60 7.29
C GLU A 298 10.09 -11.65 6.11
N LEU A 299 10.18 -10.34 6.38
CA LEU A 299 10.55 -9.35 5.36
C LEU A 299 11.96 -9.56 4.80
N LYS A 300 12.90 -10.00 5.64
CA LYS A 300 14.26 -10.36 5.19
C LYS A 300 14.22 -11.61 4.32
N ALA A 301 13.47 -12.64 4.70
CA ALA A 301 13.31 -13.85 3.91
C ALA A 301 12.66 -13.56 2.56
N LEU A 302 11.61 -12.73 2.53
CA LEU A 302 10.96 -12.28 1.30
C LEU A 302 11.93 -11.48 0.42
N ALA A 303 12.72 -10.58 1.00
CA ALA A 303 13.73 -9.83 0.26
C ALA A 303 14.81 -10.74 -0.34
N GLU A 304 15.23 -11.81 0.35
CA GLU A 304 16.17 -12.80 -0.19
C GLU A 304 15.54 -13.68 -1.28
N SER A 305 14.27 -14.08 -1.13
CA SER A 305 13.52 -14.78 -2.18
C SER A 305 13.38 -13.92 -3.43
N ILE A 306 13.10 -12.63 -3.28
CA ILE A 306 13.04 -11.65 -4.36
C ILE A 306 14.42 -11.51 -5.04
N LYS A 307 15.51 -11.41 -4.26
CA LYS A 307 16.88 -11.36 -4.82
C LYS A 307 17.23 -12.63 -5.56
N SER A 308 16.87 -13.80 -5.02
CA SER A 308 17.07 -15.09 -5.67
C SER A 308 16.31 -15.17 -7.00
N LEU A 309 15.04 -14.75 -7.01
CA LEU A 309 14.23 -14.70 -8.22
C LEU A 309 14.82 -13.71 -9.25
N ALA A 310 15.25 -12.54 -8.80
CA ALA A 310 15.92 -11.54 -9.64
C ALA A 310 17.24 -12.06 -10.21
N ASN A 311 18.02 -12.82 -9.44
CA ASN A 311 19.26 -13.44 -9.92
C ASN A 311 18.98 -14.54 -10.95
N ARG A 312 17.95 -15.35 -10.73
CA ARG A 312 17.50 -16.35 -11.72
C ARG A 312 17.02 -15.70 -13.00
N LEU A 313 16.27 -14.59 -12.90
CA LEU A 313 15.83 -13.81 -14.06
C LEU A 313 17.02 -13.15 -14.78
N LYS A 314 18.00 -12.64 -14.03
CA LYS A 314 19.21 -12.09 -14.61
C LYS A 314 20.02 -13.16 -15.35
N ALA A 315 20.10 -14.38 -14.80
CA ALA A 315 20.74 -15.50 -15.49
C ALA A 315 20.00 -15.86 -16.79
N VAL A 316 18.66 -15.85 -16.79
CA VAL A 316 17.85 -16.03 -18.02
C VAL A 316 18.06 -14.87 -19.00
N GLU A 317 18.15 -13.61 -18.54
CA GLU A 317 18.49 -12.47 -19.40
C GLU A 317 19.90 -12.61 -20.00
N ASP A 318 20.88 -13.09 -19.24
CA ASP A 318 22.27 -13.24 -19.68
C ASP A 318 22.44 -14.43 -20.65
N GLU A 319 21.62 -15.49 -20.54
CA GLU A 319 21.59 -16.60 -21.49
C GLU A 319 20.87 -16.25 -22.81
N VAL A 320 19.77 -15.48 -22.75
CA VAL A 320 18.93 -15.18 -23.93
C VAL A 320 19.39 -13.91 -24.65
N CYS A 321 20.14 -13.01 -23.99
CA CYS A 321 20.58 -11.74 -24.57
C CYS A 321 22.10 -11.55 -24.47
N ARG A 322 22.89 -12.30 -25.25
CA ARG A 322 24.23 -11.81 -25.62
C ARG A 322 24.05 -10.56 -26.49
N PRO A 323 24.48 -9.36 -26.05
CA PRO A 323 24.33 -8.16 -26.86
C PRO A 323 25.24 -8.23 -28.09
N PRO A 324 24.79 -7.80 -29.28
CA PRO A 324 25.73 -7.40 -30.32
C PRO A 324 26.60 -6.26 -29.77
N ALA A 325 27.91 -6.37 -29.98
CA ALA A 325 28.87 -5.38 -29.54
C ALA A 325 28.52 -4.01 -30.15
N GLN A 326 28.28 -3.03 -29.25
CA GLN A 326 28.11 -1.60 -29.54
C GLN A 326 26.76 -1.19 -30.14
N TRP A 327 25.87 -0.70 -29.26
CA TRP A 327 24.73 0.11 -29.67
C TRP A 327 25.19 1.55 -29.96
N PRO A 328 24.83 2.13 -31.12
CA PRO A 328 25.19 3.51 -31.43
C PRO A 328 24.42 4.51 -30.53
N PRO A 329 25.03 5.67 -30.20
CA PRO A 329 24.37 6.70 -29.40
C PRO A 329 23.09 7.21 -30.09
N ARG A 330 21.95 7.09 -29.39
CA ARG A 330 20.65 7.62 -29.85
C ARG A 330 20.72 9.15 -29.89
N THR A 331 20.80 9.67 -31.10
CA THR A 331 20.73 11.09 -31.42
C THR A 331 19.55 11.25 -32.38
N SER A 332 18.72 12.26 -32.18
CA SER A 332 17.69 12.62 -33.15
C SER A 332 18.42 13.16 -34.38
N ARG A 333 18.19 12.55 -35.55
CA ARG A 333 18.67 13.09 -36.82
C ARG A 333 17.65 14.11 -37.31
N GLY A 334 18.01 15.39 -37.29
CA GLY A 334 17.26 16.40 -38.02
C GLY A 334 17.41 16.23 -39.53
N GLY A 335 16.68 17.03 -40.31
CA GLY A 335 16.68 16.96 -41.78
C GLY A 335 18.04 17.18 -42.45
N ASP A 336 19.05 17.67 -41.72
CA ASP A 336 20.44 17.83 -42.14
C ASP A 336 21.31 16.58 -41.89
N GLY A 337 20.73 15.51 -41.33
CA GLY A 337 21.42 14.27 -40.99
C GLY A 337 22.40 14.36 -39.80
N ARG A 338 22.51 15.52 -39.16
CA ARG A 338 23.40 15.71 -38.01
C ARG A 338 22.68 15.34 -36.71
N PRO A 339 23.41 14.81 -35.71
CA PRO A 339 22.85 14.50 -34.41
C PRO A 339 22.58 15.77 -33.60
N HIS A 340 21.32 16.06 -33.28
CA HIS A 340 20.93 17.15 -32.37
C HIS A 340 20.62 16.59 -30.97
N CYS A 341 20.91 17.39 -29.95
CA CYS A 341 20.42 17.14 -28.61
C CYS A 341 18.90 17.31 -28.58
N TYR A 342 18.12 16.27 -28.24
CA TYR A 342 16.66 16.40 -28.18
C TYR A 342 16.14 17.35 -27.08
N TYR A 343 16.97 17.69 -26.09
CA TYR A 343 16.57 18.57 -24.99
C TYR A 343 16.66 20.06 -25.36
N CYS A 344 17.68 20.47 -26.11
CA CYS A 344 17.92 21.88 -26.44
C CYS A 344 18.05 22.17 -27.94
N HIS A 345 17.91 21.14 -28.78
CA HIS A 345 18.05 21.16 -30.23
C HIS A 345 19.40 21.65 -30.79
N ARG A 346 20.41 21.86 -29.92
CA ARG A 346 21.76 22.25 -30.36
C ARG A 346 22.55 21.03 -30.82
N LEU A 347 23.43 21.26 -31.78
CA LEU A 347 24.39 20.28 -32.27
C LEU A 347 25.54 20.06 -31.27
N GLY A 348 26.22 18.92 -31.39
CA GLY A 348 27.52 18.68 -30.75
C GLY A 348 27.49 18.13 -29.32
N HIS A 349 26.33 17.76 -28.78
CA HIS A 349 26.25 17.09 -27.47
C HIS A 349 25.02 16.19 -27.35
N ILE A 350 25.05 15.25 -26.41
CA ILE A 350 23.91 14.38 -26.09
C ILE A 350 23.07 14.97 -24.96
N ALA A 351 21.77 14.65 -24.89
CA ALA A 351 20.86 15.21 -23.88
C ALA A 351 21.34 15.06 -22.43
N ARG A 352 22.09 13.99 -22.12
CA ARG A 352 22.70 13.80 -20.80
C ARG A 352 23.73 14.88 -20.44
N GLN A 353 24.45 15.42 -21.41
CA GLN A 353 25.37 16.55 -21.20
C GLN A 353 24.60 17.86 -21.03
N CYS A 354 23.49 18.02 -21.75
CA CYS A 354 22.63 19.21 -21.64
C CYS A 354 21.98 19.32 -20.25
N HIS A 355 21.47 18.20 -19.72
CA HIS A 355 20.85 18.19 -18.40
C HIS A 355 21.84 18.55 -17.28
N ARG A 356 23.09 18.04 -17.35
CA ARG A 356 24.14 18.41 -16.41
C ARG A 356 24.46 19.91 -16.46
N GLN A 357 24.61 20.48 -17.67
CA GLN A 357 24.83 21.92 -17.82
C GLN A 357 23.69 22.76 -17.24
N TYR A 358 22.45 22.30 -17.39
CA TYR A 358 21.29 22.98 -16.80
C TYR A 358 21.31 22.92 -15.26
N GLU A 359 21.63 21.76 -14.68
CA GLU A 359 21.77 21.61 -13.22
C GLU A 359 22.90 22.48 -12.67
N ASP A 360 24.04 22.56 -13.36
CA ASP A 360 25.17 23.40 -12.98
C ASP A 360 24.81 24.89 -13.03
N GLN A 361 24.06 25.34 -14.06
CA GLN A 361 23.54 26.71 -14.13
C GLN A 361 22.55 27.01 -13.00
N GLN A 362 21.69 26.05 -12.62
CA GLN A 362 20.75 26.20 -11.52
C GLN A 362 21.44 26.22 -10.14
N ARG A 363 22.60 25.55 -10.00
CA ARG A 363 23.44 25.67 -8.81
C ARG A 363 24.10 27.05 -8.73
N GLN A 364 24.71 27.51 -9.83
CA GLN A 364 25.33 28.84 -9.90
C GLN A 364 24.34 29.96 -9.56
N ARG A 365 23.10 29.91 -10.09
CA ARG A 365 22.05 30.89 -9.74
C ARG A 365 21.66 30.88 -8.27
N ARG A 366 21.68 29.71 -7.62
CA ARG A 366 21.42 29.61 -6.17
C ARG A 366 22.56 30.18 -5.35
N ASP A 367 23.79 29.93 -5.75
CA ASP A 367 24.98 30.45 -5.06
C ASP A 367 25.10 31.98 -5.22
N GLU A 368 24.70 32.54 -6.38
CA GLU A 368 24.61 33.99 -6.59
C GLU A 368 23.53 34.64 -5.71
N GLN A 369 22.38 33.99 -5.54
CA GLN A 369 21.30 34.50 -4.68
C GLN A 369 21.65 34.43 -3.18
N SER A 370 22.34 33.38 -2.74
CA SER A 370 22.79 33.27 -1.35
C SER A 370 23.89 34.29 -1.02
N GLY A 371 24.87 34.47 -1.91
CA GLY A 371 25.97 35.42 -1.72
C GLY A 371 25.55 36.90 -1.70
N ASN A 372 24.41 37.25 -2.32
CA ASN A 372 23.91 38.62 -2.30
C ASN A 372 23.15 38.98 -1.01
N SER A 373 22.70 37.98 -0.24
CA SER A 373 22.01 38.19 1.03
C SER A 373 22.98 38.50 2.19
N GLU A 374 24.23 38.01 2.13
CA GLU A 374 25.25 38.30 3.15
C GLU A 374 25.86 39.70 3.04
N ARG A 375 25.86 40.32 1.85
CA ARG A 375 26.47 41.66 1.67
C ARG A 375 25.61 42.83 2.13
N HIS A 376 24.36 42.61 2.56
CA HIS A 376 23.48 43.71 2.96
C HIS A 376 23.49 44.02 4.48
N PHE A 377 24.19 43.24 5.31
CA PHE A 377 24.15 43.42 6.78
C PHE A 377 25.27 44.28 7.41
N ASP A 378 26.26 44.75 6.64
CA ASP A 378 27.47 45.39 7.20
C ASP A 378 27.59 46.92 7.04
N LEU A 379 26.50 47.63 6.72
CA LEU A 379 26.51 49.11 6.64
C LEU A 379 25.48 49.73 7.57
N GLY A 380 25.80 49.83 8.86
CA GLY A 380 24.91 50.52 9.78
C GLY A 380 25.34 50.60 11.24
N ASN A 381 26.56 51.01 11.58
CA ASN A 381 26.78 51.67 12.86
C ASN A 381 28.04 52.54 12.88
N GLY A 382 27.85 53.86 12.82
CA GLY A 382 28.95 54.80 12.86
C GLY A 382 28.51 56.24 12.68
N ASN A 383 27.70 56.76 13.61
CA ASN A 383 27.67 58.19 13.91
C ASN A 383 27.06 58.44 15.29
N GLY A 384 27.93 58.61 16.28
CA GLY A 384 27.62 59.20 17.57
C GLY A 384 28.69 60.23 17.90
N GLN A 385 28.42 61.49 17.61
CA GLN A 385 29.13 62.65 18.17
C GLN A 385 28.29 63.20 19.33
N ALA A 386 28.92 63.32 20.50
CA ALA A 386 28.73 64.38 21.48
C ALA A 386 30.03 64.51 22.28
#